data_AF-A0A010ZS42-F1
#
_entry.id   AF-A0A010ZS42-F1
#
_cell.length_a   1.000
_cell.length_b   1.000
_cell.length_c   1.000
_cell.angle_alpha   90.00
_cell.angle_beta   90.00
_cell.angle_gamma   90.00
#
_symmetry.space_group_name_H-M   'P 1'
#
loop_
_entity.id
_entity.type
_entity.pdbx_description
1 polymer ?
#
loop_
_entity_poly.entity_id
_entity_poly.type
_entity_poly.pdbx_seq_one_letter_code
_entity_poly.pdbx_strand_id
1 'polypeptide(L)'
;MSIIHEIPTQRHETTPPAPSARPHWLRTPCPAWCEWEHRDGDRRGDRQHMAFAGRIELALYDPAEAADDTYQPETLGVALDQHVDNAEPVVILYRENDEVRLTLAEAEQLRGRLDWALAVTR
;
A
#
# COMPACT_ATOMS: atom_id res chain seq x y z
N MET A 1 -24.25 -29.84 22.82
CA MET A 1 -24.71 -28.60 23.48
C MET A 1 -23.80 -27.49 22.99
N SER A 2 -24.28 -26.70 22.03
CA SER A 2 -23.51 -25.61 21.40
C SER A 2 -23.97 -24.28 22.01
N ILE A 3 -23.02 -23.51 22.54
CA ILE A 3 -23.27 -22.17 23.09
C ILE A 3 -22.94 -21.16 22.00
N ILE A 4 -23.97 -20.50 21.48
CA ILE A 4 -23.89 -19.34 20.61
C ILE A 4 -23.44 -18.16 21.47
N HIS A 5 -22.29 -17.56 21.19
CA HIS A 5 -21.90 -16.28 21.78
C HIS A 5 -22.59 -15.16 21.00
N GLU A 6 -23.55 -14.50 21.63
CA GLU A 6 -24.22 -13.31 21.10
C GLU A 6 -23.25 -12.12 21.10
N ILE A 7 -23.16 -11.42 19.97
CA ILE A 7 -22.41 -10.17 19.80
C ILE A 7 -23.30 -9.03 20.31
N PRO A 8 -22.90 -8.23 21.31
CA PRO A 8 -23.72 -7.11 21.76
C PRO A 8 -23.73 -6.00 20.71
N THR A 9 -24.94 -5.69 20.23
CA THR A 9 -25.25 -4.57 19.35
C THR A 9 -25.30 -3.29 20.18
N GLN A 10 -24.22 -2.51 20.20
CA GLN A 10 -24.29 -1.09 20.58
C GLN A 10 -24.30 -0.24 19.31
N ARG A 11 -25.48 0.26 18.95
CA ARG A 11 -25.60 1.40 18.02
C ARG A 11 -25.11 2.62 18.79
N HIS A 12 -23.84 2.95 18.64
CA HIS A 12 -23.37 4.28 18.96
C HIS A 12 -23.99 5.23 17.92
N GLU A 13 -24.77 6.20 18.40
CA GLU A 13 -25.04 7.43 17.65
C GLU A 13 -23.69 8.05 17.30
N THR A 14 -23.21 7.81 16.08
CA THR A 14 -21.99 8.42 15.58
C THR A 14 -22.30 9.85 15.20
N THR A 15 -22.13 10.74 16.18
CA THR A 15 -21.66 12.09 15.85
C THR A 15 -20.42 11.92 14.98
N PRO A 16 -20.35 12.52 13.77
CA PRO A 16 -19.15 12.44 12.96
C PRO A 16 -17.97 12.89 13.82
N PRO A 17 -16.85 12.15 13.87
CA PRO A 17 -15.68 12.62 14.58
C PRO A 17 -15.34 14.00 14.03
N ALA A 18 -15.17 14.98 14.93
CA ALA A 18 -14.64 16.28 14.56
C ALA A 18 -13.39 16.06 13.70
N PRO A 19 -13.17 16.85 12.62
CA PRO A 19 -12.01 16.66 11.77
C PRO A 19 -10.77 16.62 12.66
N SER A 20 -10.07 15.48 12.64
CA SER A 20 -8.86 15.30 13.44
C SER A 20 -7.96 16.48 13.17
N ALA A 21 -7.71 17.31 14.20
CA ALA A 21 -6.88 18.48 14.05
C ALA A 21 -5.55 18.05 13.43
N ARG A 22 -5.11 18.76 12.39
CA ARG A 22 -3.84 18.46 11.70
C ARG A 22 -2.72 18.35 12.75
N PRO A 23 -1.91 17.28 12.75
CA PRO A 23 -0.82 17.14 13.71
C PRO A 23 0.14 18.33 13.68
N HIS A 24 0.70 18.69 14.83
CA HIS A 24 1.57 19.88 14.98
C HIS A 24 2.81 19.85 14.09
N TRP A 25 3.28 18.66 13.71
CA TRP A 25 4.45 18.47 12.86
C TRP A 25 4.11 18.53 11.36
N LEU A 26 2.85 18.37 10.98
CA LEU A 26 2.41 18.35 9.59
C LEU A 26 2.18 19.78 9.10
N ARG A 27 3.16 20.31 8.35
CA ARG A 27 3.17 21.73 7.94
C ARG A 27 2.22 22.02 6.78
N THR A 28 2.08 21.08 5.86
CA THR A 28 1.21 21.17 4.68
C THR A 28 0.04 20.19 4.78
N PRO A 29 -1.08 20.44 4.09
CA PRO A 29 -2.13 19.42 3.97
C PRO A 29 -1.57 18.14 3.36
N CYS A 30 -2.21 17.00 3.67
CA CYS A 30 -1.88 15.75 3.00
C CYS A 30 -2.11 15.88 1.49
N PRO A 31 -1.26 15.26 0.65
CA PRO A 31 -1.56 15.05 -0.75
C PRO A 31 -2.90 14.31 -0.90
N ALA A 32 -3.62 14.57 -2.00
CA ALA A 32 -4.93 13.97 -2.25
C ALA A 32 -4.93 12.43 -2.33
N TRP A 33 -3.75 11.84 -2.57
CA TRP A 33 -3.56 10.40 -2.60
C TRP A 33 -3.27 9.78 -1.23
N CYS A 34 -2.94 10.56 -0.20
CA CYS A 34 -2.59 10.01 1.11
C CYS A 34 -3.82 9.41 1.79
N GLU A 35 -3.75 8.13 2.12
CA GLU A 35 -4.84 7.37 2.76
C GLU A 35 -4.61 7.16 4.26
N TRP A 36 -3.43 7.53 4.76
CA TRP A 36 -3.06 7.27 6.14
C TRP A 36 -3.53 8.35 7.12
N GLU A 37 -3.91 7.91 8.32
CA GLU A 37 -4.21 8.80 9.44
C GLU A 37 -2.91 9.23 10.13
N HIS A 38 -2.74 10.54 10.33
CA HIS A 38 -1.57 11.10 11.02
C HIS A 38 -1.93 11.59 12.41
N ARG A 39 -1.04 11.34 13.38
CA ARG A 39 -1.24 11.69 14.79
C ARG A 39 -0.07 12.48 15.35
N ASP A 40 -0.32 13.30 16.38
CA ASP A 40 0.73 14.05 17.06
C ASP A 40 1.84 13.16 17.64
N GLY A 41 1.48 11.92 18.01
CA GLY A 41 2.40 10.93 18.57
C GLY A 41 3.29 10.21 17.55
N ASP A 42 3.14 10.47 16.25
CA ASP A 42 3.93 9.79 15.22
C ASP A 42 5.42 10.12 15.38
N ARG A 43 6.23 9.05 15.49
CA ARG A 43 7.68 9.17 15.59
C ARG A 43 8.20 9.74 14.28
N ARG A 44 9.37 10.40 14.33
CA ARG A 44 9.93 11.06 13.16
C ARG A 44 9.97 10.15 11.92
N GLY A 45 10.41 8.91 12.06
CA GLY A 45 10.48 7.96 10.93
C GLY A 45 9.13 7.55 10.34
N ASP A 46 8.04 7.67 11.11
CA ASP A 46 6.69 7.26 10.71
C ASP A 46 5.89 8.42 10.09
N ARG A 47 6.48 9.62 10.01
CA ARG A 47 5.83 10.82 9.46
C ARG A 47 5.89 10.79 7.94
N GLN A 48 5.10 9.91 7.36
CA GLN A 48 5.06 9.67 5.93
C GLN A 48 3.64 9.60 5.42
N HIS A 49 3.39 10.21 4.26
CA HIS A 49 2.18 10.00 3.48
C HIS A 49 2.27 8.65 2.79
N MET A 50 1.23 7.83 2.89
CA MET A 50 1.15 6.56 2.17
C MET A 50 -0.17 6.37 1.45
N ALA A 51 -0.12 5.64 0.33
CA ALA A 51 -1.27 5.14 -0.40
C ALA A 51 -1.01 3.73 -0.89
N PHE A 52 -2.04 2.89 -0.92
CA PHE A 52 -1.92 1.54 -1.46
C PHE A 52 -2.58 1.45 -2.85
N ALA A 53 -1.76 1.21 -3.89
CA ALA A 53 -2.26 1.18 -5.27
C ALA A 53 -2.84 -0.18 -5.67
N GLY A 54 -2.44 -1.27 -5.02
CA GLY A 54 -3.01 -2.60 -5.27
C GLY A 54 -2.01 -3.75 -5.20
N ARG A 55 -2.54 -4.96 -5.43
CA ARG A 55 -1.81 -6.24 -5.42
C ARG A 55 -1.97 -6.95 -6.76
N ILE A 56 -0.91 -7.59 -7.23
CA ILE A 56 -0.91 -8.45 -8.42
C ILE A 56 -0.37 -9.83 -8.00
N GLU A 57 -1.09 -10.89 -8.32
CA GLU A 57 -0.61 -12.26 -8.17
C GLU A 57 0.43 -12.56 -9.27
N LEU A 58 1.59 -13.09 -8.87
CA LEU A 58 2.69 -13.42 -9.74
C LEU A 58 2.71 -14.92 -10.04
N ALA A 59 2.71 -15.26 -11.32
CA ALA A 59 3.02 -16.60 -11.80
C ALA A 59 4.54 -16.79 -11.82
N LEU A 60 5.13 -17.09 -10.66
CA LEU A 60 6.59 -17.27 -10.52
C LEU A 60 7.08 -18.67 -10.89
N TYR A 61 6.17 -19.61 -11.13
CA TYR A 61 6.48 -21.00 -11.47
C TYR A 61 5.86 -21.36 -12.81
N ASP A 62 6.54 -22.22 -13.57
CA ASP A 62 5.92 -22.87 -14.72
C ASP A 62 4.81 -23.80 -14.20
N PRO A 63 3.56 -23.67 -14.68
CA PRO A 63 2.48 -24.59 -14.33
C PRO A 63 2.83 -26.08 -14.54
N ALA A 64 3.78 -26.39 -15.44
CA ALA A 64 4.26 -27.74 -15.67
C ALA A 64 5.17 -28.29 -14.55
N GLU A 65 5.73 -27.43 -13.69
CA GLU A 65 6.62 -27.80 -12.58
C GLU A 65 5.91 -27.82 -11.22
N ALA A 66 4.67 -27.32 -11.14
CA ALA A 66 3.85 -27.35 -9.93
C ALA A 66 3.25 -28.75 -9.72
N ALA A 67 4.05 -29.69 -9.22
CA ALA A 67 3.67 -31.10 -9.07
C ALA A 67 2.73 -31.39 -7.89
N ASP A 68 2.49 -30.44 -6.98
CA ASP A 68 1.67 -30.67 -5.78
C ASP A 68 0.73 -29.48 -5.49
N ASP A 69 -0.43 -29.76 -4.88
CA ASP A 69 -1.48 -28.83 -4.43
C ASP A 69 -1.02 -27.83 -3.32
N THR A 70 0.29 -27.63 -3.17
CA THR A 70 0.91 -26.77 -2.15
C THR A 70 1.31 -25.39 -2.68
N TYR A 71 1.08 -25.11 -3.97
CA TYR A 71 1.40 -23.83 -4.57
C TYR A 71 0.54 -22.69 -4.00
N GLN A 72 1.22 -21.63 -3.54
CA GLN A 72 0.60 -20.34 -3.21
C GLN A 72 1.21 -19.27 -4.12
N PRO A 73 0.39 -18.53 -4.90
CA PRO A 73 0.90 -17.46 -5.75
C PRO A 73 1.46 -16.33 -4.90
N GLU A 74 2.65 -15.89 -5.27
CA GLU A 74 3.27 -14.76 -4.60
C GLU A 74 2.63 -13.46 -5.06
N THR A 75 2.62 -12.46 -4.18
CA THR A 75 1.94 -11.20 -4.45
C THR A 75 2.92 -10.04 -4.54
N LEU A 76 2.83 -9.27 -5.63
CA LEU A 76 3.49 -7.98 -5.76
C LEU A 76 2.53 -6.86 -5.34
N GLY A 77 2.88 -6.13 -4.29
CA GLY A 77 2.20 -4.91 -3.88
C GLY A 77 2.84 -3.67 -4.48
N VAL A 78 2.01 -2.66 -4.74
CA VAL A 78 2.45 -1.32 -5.18
C VAL A 78 1.90 -0.29 -4.20
N ALA A 79 2.77 0.58 -3.70
CA ALA A 79 2.41 1.69 -2.83
C ALA A 79 3.12 2.98 -3.23
N LEU A 80 2.55 4.11 -2.80
CA LEU A 80 3.25 5.40 -2.77
C LEU A 80 3.64 5.69 -1.33
N ASP A 81 4.85 6.20 -1.17
CA ASP A 81 5.37 6.66 0.12
C ASP A 81 6.08 8.00 -0.02
N GLN A 82 5.85 8.90 0.92
CA GLN A 82 6.56 10.17 1.00
C GLN A 82 6.70 10.60 2.46
N HIS A 83 7.91 10.53 2.98
CA HIS A 83 8.23 11.20 4.24
C HIS A 83 7.94 12.71 4.13
N VAL A 84 7.40 13.34 5.17
CA VAL A 84 6.94 14.75 5.14
C VAL A 84 8.04 15.78 4.89
N ASP A 85 9.30 15.40 5.11
CA ASP A 85 10.47 16.22 4.81
C ASP A 85 10.96 16.06 3.34
N ASN A 86 10.43 15.10 2.58
CA ASN A 86 10.85 14.83 1.21
C ASN A 86 10.03 15.65 0.20
N ALA A 87 10.69 16.15 -0.84
CA ALA A 87 10.04 16.94 -1.88
C ALA A 87 9.10 16.12 -2.78
N GLU A 88 9.44 14.86 -3.03
CA GLU A 88 8.71 13.98 -3.95
C GLU A 88 8.45 12.60 -3.31
N PRO A 89 7.34 11.93 -3.69
CA PRO A 89 7.07 10.55 -3.29
C PRO A 89 7.98 9.56 -4.04
N VAL A 90 8.04 8.35 -3.50
CA VAL A 90 8.60 7.18 -4.17
C VAL A 90 7.51 6.14 -4.40
N VAL A 91 7.67 5.34 -5.45
CA VAL A 91 6.88 4.13 -5.66
C VAL A 91 7.59 2.98 -4.96
N ILE A 92 6.88 2.27 -4.10
CA ILE A 92 7.36 1.06 -3.46
C ILE A 92 6.75 -0.14 -4.18
N LEU A 93 7.60 -1.02 -4.70
CA LEU A 93 7.24 -2.36 -5.12
C LEU A 93 7.67 -3.32 -4.02
N TYR A 94 6.76 -4.11 -3.49
CA TYR A 94 7.08 -5.01 -2.38
C TYR A 94 6.50 -6.41 -2.59
N ARG A 95 7.27 -7.40 -2.18
CA ARG A 95 6.95 -8.83 -2.27
C ARG A 95 7.44 -9.48 -0.98
N GLU A 96 6.51 -10.01 -0.18
CA GLU A 96 6.81 -10.60 1.13
C GLU A 96 7.70 -9.71 2.01
N ASN A 97 9.00 -10.03 2.11
CA ASN A 97 10.00 -9.32 2.92
C ASN A 97 10.98 -8.46 2.09
N ASP A 98 10.82 -8.44 0.76
CA ASP A 98 11.64 -7.66 -0.15
C ASP A 98 10.88 -6.41 -0.61
N GLU A 99 11.55 -5.27 -0.60
CA GLU A 99 11.05 -4.03 -1.19
C GLU A 99 12.06 -3.37 -2.12
N VAL A 100 11.56 -2.77 -3.19
CA VAL A 100 12.30 -1.91 -4.10
C VAL A 100 11.62 -0.55 -4.11
N ARG A 101 12.41 0.50 -3.89
CA ARG A 101 11.95 1.88 -3.88
C ARG A 101 12.42 2.55 -5.16
N LEU A 102 11.47 3.14 -5.90
CA LEU A 102 11.71 3.81 -7.15
C LEU A 102 11.35 5.29 -7.01
N THR A 103 12.24 6.17 -7.47
CA THR A 103 11.83 7.54 -7.79
C THR A 103 10.74 7.54 -8.85
N LEU A 104 9.98 8.64 -8.97
CA LEU A 104 8.95 8.74 -10.01
C LEU A 104 9.53 8.55 -11.43
N ALA A 105 10.71 9.10 -11.70
CA ALA A 105 11.40 8.93 -12.98
C ALA A 105 11.80 7.47 -13.26
N GLU A 106 12.21 6.71 -12.25
CA GLU A 106 12.52 5.28 -12.40
C GLU A 106 11.25 4.44 -12.60
N ALA A 107 10.16 4.78 -11.89
CA ALA A 107 8.85 4.15 -12.08
C ALA A 107 8.30 4.39 -13.49
N GLU A 108 8.46 5.60 -14.04
CA GLU A 108 8.11 5.90 -15.44
C GLU A 108 8.93 5.10 -16.44
N GLN A 109 10.24 4.95 -16.21
CA GLN A 109 11.08 4.09 -17.04
C GLN A 109 10.66 2.62 -16.98
N LEU A 110 10.32 2.11 -15.77
CA LEU A 110 9.82 0.76 -15.60
C LEU A 110 8.51 0.55 -16.36
N ARG A 111 7.55 1.48 -16.23
CA ARG A 111 6.30 1.46 -16.99
C ARG A 111 6.57 1.38 -18.49
N GLY A 112 7.46 2.21 -19.02
CA GLY A 112 7.81 2.19 -20.44
C GLY A 112 8.37 0.84 -20.91
N ARG A 113 9.18 0.17 -20.08
CA ARG A 113 9.71 -1.17 -20.38
C ARG A 113 8.61 -2.24 -20.39
N LEU A 114 7.68 -2.17 -19.43
CA LEU A 114 6.52 -3.07 -19.36
C LEU A 114 5.59 -2.86 -20.57
N ASP A 115 5.26 -1.62 -20.90
CA ASP A 115 4.42 -1.26 -22.04
C ASP A 115 5.03 -1.79 -23.35
N TRP A 116 6.35 -1.65 -23.53
CA TRP A 116 7.05 -2.21 -24.69
C TRP A 116 6.95 -3.75 -24.74
N ALA A 117 7.20 -4.44 -23.63
CA ALA A 117 7.13 -5.91 -23.57
C ALA A 117 5.73 -6.45 -23.91
N LEU A 118 4.68 -5.75 -23.45
CA LEU A 118 3.29 -6.08 -23.77
C LEU A 118 2.95 -5.83 -25.25
N ALA A 119 3.55 -4.81 -25.86
CA ALA A 119 3.31 -4.49 -27.26
C ALA A 119 3.94 -5.50 -28.23
N VAL A 120 5.11 -6.05 -27.90
CA VAL A 120 5.84 -7.01 -28.78
C VAL A 120 5.40 -8.46 -28.62
N THR A 121 4.61 -8.77 -27.59
CA THR A 121 4.08 -10.11 -27.29
C THR A 121 2.66 -10.34 -27.81
N ARG A 122 2.07 -9.33 -28.46
CA ARG A 122 0.75 -9.37 -29.11
C ARG A 122 0.90 -9.45 -30.61
#